data_AF-A0A7K2YST0-F1
#
_entry.id   AF-A0A7K2YST0-F1
#
_cell.length_a   1.000
_cell.length_b   1.000
_cell.length_c   1.000
_cell.angle_alpha   90.00
_cell.angle_beta   90.00
_cell.angle_gamma   90.00
#
_symmetry.space_group_name_H-M   'P 1'
#
loop_
_entity.id
_entity.type
_entity.pdbx_description
1 polymer ?
#
loop_
_entity_poly.entity_id
_entity_poly.type
_entity_poly.pdbx_seq_one_letter_code
_entity_poly.pdbx_strand_id
1 'polypeptide(L)'
;MSAGRRLLAAGALAAAVTLTLTPQAAHAANSSSVPAPAAPDAASVGAAHDVSTAPGTLDTLSRFFTRDGALTAAGPSSTASGPSSTADVAPRIEGGVVPVYTLAPEFVAAESGRTEVPIARQEFLASTAVAADGRRASVWTARTASGWQVVNIAEGDDEARYTAAGASRLAGGVVFREPQINAWYVQGGDRVLPLNAEA
;
A
#
# COMPACT_ATOMS: atom_id res chain seq x y z
N MET A 1 -78.06 25.65 -40.16
CA MET A 1 -78.16 25.31 -38.73
C MET A 1 -77.44 23.99 -38.49
N SER A 2 -76.91 23.86 -37.27
CA SER A 2 -76.29 22.67 -36.66
C SER A 2 -74.79 22.46 -36.88
N ALA A 3 -74.12 22.55 -35.73
CA ALA A 3 -72.69 22.49 -35.45
C ALA A 3 -72.23 21.08 -35.05
N GLY A 4 -70.90 20.93 -34.95
CA GLY A 4 -70.23 19.91 -34.13
C GLY A 4 -69.58 18.81 -34.96
N ARG A 5 -68.37 18.33 -34.67
CA ARG A 5 -67.48 18.49 -33.51
C ARG A 5 -66.05 18.14 -33.97
N ARG A 6 -65.06 18.77 -33.34
CA ARG A 6 -63.63 18.42 -33.45
C ARG A 6 -63.36 17.09 -32.76
N LEU A 7 -62.43 16.31 -33.30
CA LEU A 7 -61.57 15.40 -32.53
C LEU A 7 -60.20 15.37 -33.21
N LEU A 8 -59.22 15.95 -32.51
CA LEU A 8 -57.80 15.84 -32.79
C LEU A 8 -57.32 14.51 -32.18
N ALA A 9 -56.65 13.68 -32.97
CA ALA A 9 -55.81 12.61 -32.47
C ALA A 9 -54.43 12.80 -33.10
N ALA A 10 -53.50 13.35 -32.31
CA ALA A 10 -52.10 13.51 -32.68
C ALA A 10 -51.41 12.14 -32.57
N GLY A 11 -50.86 11.67 -33.69
CA GLY A 11 -50.02 10.49 -33.73
C GLY A 11 -48.63 10.80 -33.17
N ALA A 12 -48.20 10.06 -32.16
CA ALA A 12 -46.82 10.03 -31.71
C ALA A 12 -46.08 8.93 -32.47
N LEU A 13 -45.26 9.31 -33.45
CA LEU A 13 -44.26 8.45 -34.07
C LEU A 13 -42.98 8.53 -33.22
N ALA A 14 -42.70 7.48 -32.46
CA ALA A 14 -41.44 7.30 -31.75
C ALA A 14 -40.36 6.84 -32.76
N ALA A 15 -39.47 7.75 -33.15
CA ALA A 15 -38.23 7.41 -33.84
C ALA A 15 -37.12 7.21 -32.79
N ALA A 16 -36.77 5.96 -32.53
CA ALA A 16 -35.63 5.60 -31.71
C ALA A 16 -34.33 5.80 -32.51
N VAL A 17 -33.62 6.90 -32.27
CA VAL A 17 -32.24 7.09 -32.72
C VAL A 17 -31.33 6.49 -31.65
N THR A 18 -30.78 5.31 -31.90
CA THR A 18 -29.70 4.73 -31.09
C THR A 18 -28.40 5.46 -31.41
N LEU A 19 -28.08 6.48 -30.63
CA LEU A 19 -26.78 7.14 -30.63
C LEU A 19 -25.78 6.21 -29.94
N THR A 20 -25.01 5.45 -30.70
CA THR A 20 -23.85 4.71 -30.17
C THR A 20 -22.79 5.72 -29.75
N LEU A 21 -22.79 6.10 -28.47
CA LEU A 21 -21.67 6.79 -27.84
C LEU A 21 -20.49 5.81 -27.79
N THR A 22 -19.63 5.84 -28.79
CA THR A 22 -18.25 5.37 -28.62
C THR A 22 -17.55 6.38 -27.71
N PRO A 23 -17.04 6.01 -26.53
CA PRO A 23 -16.16 6.89 -25.78
C PRO A 23 -14.88 7.08 -26.61
N GLN A 24 -14.82 8.19 -27.33
CA GLN A 24 -13.60 8.69 -27.94
C GLN A 24 -12.72 9.18 -26.80
N ALA A 25 -11.81 8.32 -26.33
CA ALA A 25 -10.76 8.70 -25.40
C ALA A 25 -9.85 9.73 -26.09
N ALA A 26 -10.17 11.01 -25.91
CA ALA A 26 -9.33 12.10 -26.35
C ALA A 26 -8.18 12.29 -25.34
N HIS A 27 -6.98 11.97 -25.82
CA HIS A 27 -5.69 12.59 -25.54
C HIS A 27 -5.35 12.94 -24.07
N ALA A 28 -4.46 12.13 -23.49
CA ALA A 28 -3.38 12.71 -22.69
C ALA A 28 -2.14 12.76 -23.58
N ALA A 29 -1.58 13.95 -23.73
CA ALA A 29 -0.31 14.19 -24.39
C ALA A 29 0.78 13.30 -23.77
N ASN A 30 1.73 12.86 -24.59
CA ASN A 30 3.01 12.30 -24.16
C ASN A 30 3.82 13.39 -23.44
N SER A 31 3.42 13.74 -22.21
CA SER A 31 4.38 14.22 -21.22
C SER A 31 5.28 13.03 -20.96
N SER A 32 6.59 13.16 -21.17
CA SER A 32 7.56 12.17 -20.73
C SER A 32 7.40 11.99 -19.22
N SER A 33 6.54 11.08 -18.80
CA SER A 33 6.24 10.84 -17.41
C SER A 33 7.45 10.14 -16.82
N VAL A 34 8.04 10.72 -15.77
CA VAL A 34 9.05 10.03 -14.98
C VAL A 34 8.51 8.63 -14.64
N PRO A 35 9.26 7.55 -14.93
CA PRO A 35 8.82 6.19 -14.69
C PRO A 35 8.41 6.01 -13.24
N ALA A 36 7.18 5.58 -13.02
CA ALA A 36 6.74 5.14 -11.71
C ALA A 36 7.28 3.72 -11.44
N PRO A 37 7.62 3.39 -10.18
CA PRO A 37 7.86 2.01 -9.77
C PRO A 37 6.68 1.10 -10.14
N ALA A 38 6.97 -0.14 -10.55
CA ALA A 38 5.93 -1.10 -10.89
C ALA A 38 5.07 -1.47 -9.66
N ALA A 39 3.75 -1.49 -9.84
CA ALA A 39 2.83 -2.00 -8.82
C ALA A 39 2.97 -3.52 -8.67
N PRO A 40 2.82 -4.09 -7.44
CA PRO A 40 2.75 -5.52 -7.27
C PRO A 40 1.53 -6.10 -7.99
N ASP A 41 1.67 -7.30 -8.53
CA ASP A 41 0.52 -8.05 -9.04
C ASP A 41 -0.34 -8.62 -7.90
N ALA A 42 -1.62 -8.88 -8.18
CA ALA A 42 -2.58 -9.33 -7.19
C ALA A 42 -2.24 -10.73 -6.61
N ALA A 43 -1.57 -11.59 -7.37
CA ALA A 43 -1.20 -12.92 -6.87
C ALA A 43 -0.05 -12.82 -5.86
N SER A 44 0.92 -11.93 -6.11
CA SER A 44 1.97 -11.58 -5.15
C SER A 44 1.39 -11.00 -3.86
N VAL A 45 0.42 -10.08 -3.97
CA VAL A 45 -0.30 -9.52 -2.81
C VAL A 45 -1.04 -10.61 -2.02
N GLY A 46 -1.75 -11.50 -2.71
CA GLY A 46 -2.45 -12.62 -2.07
C GLY A 46 -1.50 -13.58 -1.35
N ALA A 47 -0.41 -13.98 -2.01
CA ALA A 47 0.58 -14.87 -1.42
C ALA A 47 1.30 -14.26 -0.20
N ALA A 48 1.60 -12.97 -0.24
CA ALA A 48 2.12 -12.23 0.90
C ALA A 48 1.14 -12.25 2.08
N HIS A 49 -0.14 -11.99 1.82
CA HIS A 49 -1.18 -12.06 2.84
C HIS A 49 -1.33 -13.45 3.45
N ASP A 50 -1.34 -14.50 2.62
CA ASP A 50 -1.47 -15.89 3.07
C ASP A 50 -0.30 -16.29 3.99
N VAL A 51 0.93 -15.87 3.65
CA VAL A 51 2.12 -16.11 4.48
C VAL A 51 2.06 -15.31 5.79
N SER A 52 1.61 -14.06 5.74
CA SER A 52 1.43 -13.22 6.94
C SER A 52 0.37 -13.77 7.91
N THR A 53 -0.67 -14.43 7.38
CA THR A 53 -1.79 -15.00 8.16
C THR A 53 -1.61 -16.47 8.53
N ALA A 54 -0.53 -17.11 8.08
CA ALA A 54 -0.24 -18.50 8.39
C ALA A 54 -0.10 -18.74 9.92
N PRO A 55 -0.57 -19.89 10.45
CA PRO A 55 -0.51 -20.17 11.89
C PRO A 55 0.89 -20.03 12.51
N GLY A 56 1.93 -20.46 11.80
CA GLY A 56 3.32 -20.32 12.26
C GLY A 56 3.80 -18.87 12.33
N THR A 57 3.29 -18.00 11.45
CA THR A 57 3.56 -16.55 11.51
C THR A 57 2.86 -15.92 12.72
N LEU A 58 1.60 -16.30 12.98
CA LEU A 58 0.86 -15.81 14.15
C LEU A 58 1.47 -16.28 15.48
N ASP A 59 2.00 -17.49 15.56
CA ASP A 59 2.79 -17.95 16.72
C ASP A 59 4.05 -17.09 16.92
N THR A 60 4.78 -16.81 15.83
CA THR A 60 5.97 -15.96 15.87
C THR A 60 5.63 -14.55 16.33
N LEU A 61 4.53 -13.97 15.85
CA LEU A 61 4.02 -12.67 16.29
C LEU A 61 3.64 -12.68 17.78
N SER A 62 3.04 -13.77 18.27
CA SER A 62 2.67 -13.89 19.69
C SER A 62 3.91 -13.80 20.57
N ARG A 63 4.99 -14.48 20.18
CA ARG A 63 6.29 -14.41 20.85
C ARG A 63 6.94 -13.02 20.71
N PHE A 64 6.86 -12.41 19.52
CA PHE A 64 7.37 -11.07 19.26
C PHE A 64 6.74 -10.04 20.21
N PHE A 65 5.41 -9.93 20.21
CA PHE A 65 4.69 -9.00 21.07
C PHE A 65 4.85 -9.31 22.56
N THR A 66 4.95 -10.57 22.96
CA THR A 66 5.24 -10.91 24.36
C THR A 66 6.61 -10.33 24.79
N ARG A 67 7.65 -10.53 23.96
CA ARG A 67 8.98 -10.00 24.22
C ARG A 67 9.01 -8.48 24.20
N ASP A 68 8.40 -7.87 23.20
CA ASP A 68 8.31 -6.43 23.04
C ASP A 68 7.68 -5.78 24.28
N GLY A 69 6.58 -6.34 24.78
CA GLY A 69 5.88 -5.81 25.96
C GLY A 69 6.72 -5.95 27.23
N ALA A 70 7.50 -7.04 27.34
CA ALA A 70 8.46 -7.20 28.43
C ALA A 70 9.58 -6.15 28.39
N LEU A 71 10.06 -5.77 27.19
CA LEU A 71 11.07 -4.72 27.03
C LEU A 71 10.50 -3.35 27.37
N THR A 72 9.29 -3.02 26.91
CA THR A 72 8.61 -1.77 27.26
C THR A 72 8.42 -1.65 28.78
N ALA A 73 8.00 -2.72 29.45
CA ALA A 73 7.78 -2.73 30.90
C ALA A 73 9.10 -2.65 31.70
N ALA A 74 10.18 -3.25 31.19
CA ALA A 74 11.48 -3.28 31.86
C ALA A 74 12.22 -1.93 31.76
N GLY A 75 11.94 -1.12 30.73
CA GLY A 75 12.65 0.13 30.47
C GLY A 75 14.09 -0.07 30.00
N PRO A 76 14.82 1.00 29.65
CA PRO A 76 16.11 0.93 28.95
C PRO A 76 17.28 0.38 29.78
N SER A 77 17.07 0.05 31.06
CA SER A 77 18.12 -0.34 32.00
C SER A 77 17.90 -1.67 32.71
N SER A 78 16.91 -2.46 32.28
CA SER A 78 16.56 -3.72 32.95
C SER A 78 16.65 -4.92 32.01
N THR A 79 17.30 -5.98 32.48
CA THR A 79 17.29 -7.29 31.84
C THR A 79 15.98 -8.00 32.20
N ALA A 80 14.95 -7.81 31.38
CA ALA A 80 13.65 -8.45 31.55
C ALA A 80 13.81 -9.98 31.72
N SER A 81 13.72 -10.46 32.96
CA SER A 81 13.90 -11.85 33.37
C SER A 81 12.72 -12.24 34.25
N GLY A 82 11.53 -12.23 33.68
CA GLY A 82 10.30 -12.69 34.32
C GLY A 82 9.45 -13.50 33.34
N PRO A 83 8.62 -14.45 33.82
CA PRO A 83 7.74 -15.21 32.93
C PRO A 83 6.77 -14.25 32.26
N SER A 84 6.93 -14.08 30.96
CA SER A 84 6.09 -13.25 30.12
C SER A 84 4.94 -14.13 29.65
N SER A 85 3.72 -13.87 30.13
CA SER A 85 2.53 -14.66 29.77
C SER A 85 2.18 -14.42 28.31
N THR A 86 2.28 -15.45 27.47
CA THR A 86 1.89 -15.41 26.05
C THR A 86 0.39 -15.49 25.83
N ALA A 87 -0.39 -15.78 26.89
CA ALA A 87 -1.78 -16.21 26.77
C ALA A 87 -2.77 -15.12 26.31
N ASP A 88 -2.36 -13.85 26.29
CA ASP A 88 -3.30 -12.72 26.08
C ASP A 88 -2.92 -11.80 24.91
N VAL A 89 -1.94 -12.18 24.08
CA VAL A 89 -1.47 -11.31 22.98
C VAL A 89 -2.34 -11.46 21.73
N ALA A 90 -2.80 -12.68 21.42
CA ALA A 90 -3.69 -13.04 20.30
C ALA A 90 -3.55 -12.14 19.05
N PRO A 91 -2.39 -12.14 18.36
CA PRO A 91 -2.14 -11.25 17.25
C PRO A 91 -2.99 -11.62 16.02
N ARG A 92 -3.41 -10.60 15.28
CA ARG A 92 -4.12 -10.72 14.01
C ARG A 92 -3.52 -9.79 12.96
N ILE A 93 -3.65 -10.15 11.69
CA ILE A 93 -3.33 -9.23 10.59
C ILE A 93 -4.54 -8.32 10.36
N GLU A 94 -4.30 -7.02 10.19
CA GLU A 94 -5.30 -6.00 9.89
C GLU A 94 -4.99 -5.26 8.60
N GLY A 95 -6.04 -4.82 7.90
CA GLY A 95 -5.92 -4.04 6.68
C GLY A 95 -5.46 -4.85 5.46
N GLY A 96 -5.02 -4.12 4.44
CA GLY A 96 -4.45 -4.71 3.22
C GLY A 96 -2.93 -4.80 3.29
N VAL A 97 -2.35 -5.60 2.39
CA VAL A 97 -0.91 -5.62 2.17
C VAL A 97 -0.49 -4.37 1.39
N VAL A 98 0.53 -3.67 1.87
CA VAL A 98 1.09 -2.49 1.19
C VAL A 98 2.48 -2.81 0.60
N PRO A 99 2.79 -2.34 -0.62
CA PRO A 99 4.14 -2.46 -1.17
C PRO A 99 5.11 -1.53 -0.43
N VAL A 100 6.31 -2.05 -0.18
CA VAL A 100 7.43 -1.28 0.38
C VAL A 100 8.42 -1.02 -0.73
N TYR A 101 8.50 0.24 -1.16
CA TYR A 101 9.47 0.69 -2.15
C TYR A 101 10.67 1.33 -1.46
N THR A 102 11.87 1.01 -1.92
CA THR A 102 13.13 1.61 -1.45
C THR A 102 13.77 2.38 -2.60
N LEU A 103 14.46 3.49 -2.29
CA LEU A 103 15.29 4.24 -3.24
C LEU A 103 16.15 3.27 -4.07
N ALA A 104 15.97 3.31 -5.39
CA ALA A 104 16.58 2.35 -6.30
C ALA A 104 18.08 2.64 -6.45
N PRO A 105 18.98 1.68 -6.15
CA PRO A 105 20.41 1.85 -6.39
C PRO A 105 20.73 2.20 -7.85
N GLU A 106 19.98 1.63 -8.80
CA GLU A 106 20.07 1.91 -10.22
C GLU A 106 19.69 3.35 -10.58
N PHE A 107 18.77 3.96 -9.84
CA PHE A 107 18.42 5.38 -10.02
C PHE A 107 19.54 6.27 -9.50
N VAL A 108 20.08 5.96 -8.32
CA VAL A 108 21.21 6.68 -7.71
C VAL A 108 22.46 6.61 -8.59
N ALA A 109 22.70 5.47 -9.24
CA ALA A 109 23.82 5.25 -10.14
C ALA A 109 23.58 5.74 -11.58
N ALA A 110 22.37 6.21 -11.92
CA ALA A 110 22.05 6.60 -13.27
C ALA A 110 22.82 7.87 -13.69
N GLU A 111 23.30 7.88 -14.93
CA GLU A 111 23.88 9.09 -15.52
C GLU A 111 22.83 10.20 -15.63
N SER A 112 23.25 11.44 -15.40
CA SER A 112 22.38 12.61 -15.57
C SER A 112 21.71 12.60 -16.95
N GLY A 113 20.38 12.71 -16.98
CA GLY A 113 19.60 12.70 -18.21
C GLY A 113 19.04 11.33 -18.60
N ARG A 114 19.37 10.25 -17.89
CA ARG A 114 18.66 8.97 -17.99
C ARG A 114 17.31 9.09 -17.30
N THR A 115 16.24 9.14 -18.09
CA THR A 115 14.88 9.36 -17.56
C THR A 115 14.07 8.09 -17.44
N GLU A 116 14.59 6.94 -17.89
CA GLU A 116 13.87 5.67 -17.93
C GLU A 116 14.04 4.82 -16.66
N VAL A 117 14.77 5.30 -15.66
CA VAL A 117 15.01 4.57 -14.41
C VAL A 117 14.04 5.05 -13.33
N PRO A 118 13.17 4.17 -12.78
CA PRO A 118 12.28 4.54 -11.69
C PRO A 118 13.06 4.94 -10.44
N ILE A 119 12.57 5.94 -9.69
CA ILE A 119 13.22 6.43 -8.46
C ILE A 119 13.31 5.36 -7.37
N ALA A 120 12.38 4.40 -7.36
CA ALA A 120 12.30 3.38 -6.34
C ALA A 120 11.97 2.01 -6.94
N ARG A 121 12.32 0.96 -6.21
CA ARG A 121 11.98 -0.42 -6.54
C ARG A 121 11.24 -1.07 -5.38
N GLN A 122 10.31 -1.96 -5.69
CA GLN A 122 9.64 -2.73 -4.65
C GLN A 122 10.65 -3.70 -4.06
N GLU A 123 10.78 -3.69 -2.73
CA GLU A 123 11.65 -4.61 -2.02
C GLU A 123 10.83 -5.66 -1.24
N PHE A 124 9.72 -5.23 -0.63
CA PHE A 124 8.89 -6.08 0.21
C PHE A 124 7.39 -5.81 0.00
N LEU A 125 6.59 -6.71 0.54
CA LEU A 125 5.16 -6.51 0.81
C LEU A 125 4.92 -6.58 2.31
N ALA A 126 4.32 -5.54 2.89
CA ALA A 126 4.11 -5.42 4.32
C ALA A 126 2.64 -5.60 4.71
N SER A 127 2.39 -6.33 5.79
CA SER A 127 1.10 -6.44 6.47
C SER A 127 1.21 -5.86 7.88
N THR A 128 0.15 -5.24 8.38
CA THR A 128 0.10 -4.79 9.78
C THR A 128 -0.45 -5.90 10.66
N ALA A 129 0.32 -6.32 11.66
CA ALA A 129 -0.15 -7.18 12.75
C ALA A 129 -0.54 -6.32 13.96
N VAL A 130 -1.61 -6.70 14.65
CA VAL A 130 -2.10 -6.01 15.85
C VAL A 130 -2.36 -7.01 16.96
N ALA A 131 -1.75 -6.76 18.13
CA ALA A 131 -2.00 -7.52 19.35
C ALA A 131 -3.33 -7.12 20.02
N ALA A 132 -3.81 -7.92 20.97
CA ALA A 132 -5.04 -7.63 21.72
C ALA A 132 -4.95 -6.31 22.51
N ASP A 133 -3.76 -5.93 22.96
CA ASP A 133 -3.46 -4.67 23.66
C ASP A 133 -3.30 -3.45 22.72
N GLY A 134 -3.46 -3.64 21.42
CA GLY A 134 -3.40 -2.58 20.41
C GLY A 134 -2.00 -2.26 19.89
N ARG A 135 -0.94 -2.90 20.42
CA ARG A 135 0.41 -2.76 19.84
C ARG A 135 0.44 -3.31 18.42
N ARG A 136 1.30 -2.70 17.60
CA ARG A 136 1.40 -3.00 16.17
C ARG A 136 2.78 -3.47 15.79
N ALA A 137 2.82 -4.33 14.79
CA ALA A 137 4.05 -4.77 14.15
C ALA A 137 3.85 -4.79 12.63
N SER A 138 4.91 -4.47 11.90
CA SER A 138 4.96 -4.60 10.45
C SER A 138 5.57 -5.95 10.11
N VAL A 139 4.86 -6.74 9.31
CA VAL A 139 5.30 -8.07 8.84
C VAL A 139 5.67 -7.94 7.38
N TRP A 140 6.96 -8.04 7.08
CA TRP A 140 7.45 -7.95 5.70
C TRP A 140 7.62 -9.33 5.10
N THR A 141 7.15 -9.45 3.87
CA THR A 141 7.25 -10.64 3.06
C THR A 141 8.00 -10.36 1.77
N ALA A 142 8.74 -11.35 1.30
CA ALA A 142 9.43 -11.31 0.02
C ALA A 142 9.33 -12.67 -0.68
N ARG A 143 9.47 -12.65 -2.00
CA ARG A 143 9.65 -13.87 -2.79
C ARG A 143 11.11 -14.29 -2.75
N THR A 144 11.36 -15.47 -2.17
CA THR A 144 12.69 -16.09 -2.10
C THR A 144 12.78 -17.29 -3.05
N ALA A 145 13.93 -17.98 -3.07
CA ALA A 145 14.08 -19.23 -3.81
C ALA A 145 13.10 -20.32 -3.32
N SER A 146 12.63 -20.23 -2.08
CA SER A 146 11.69 -21.18 -1.47
C SER A 146 10.23 -20.73 -1.58
N GLY A 147 9.95 -19.65 -2.31
CA GLY A 147 8.63 -19.05 -2.44
C GLY A 147 8.45 -17.81 -1.55
N TRP A 148 7.20 -17.39 -1.33
CA TRP A 148 6.89 -16.26 -0.46
C TRP A 148 7.16 -16.61 1.00
N GLN A 149 7.86 -15.72 1.72
CA GLN A 149 8.24 -15.92 3.11
C GLN A 149 8.17 -14.61 3.89
N VAL A 150 7.88 -14.70 5.19
CA VAL A 150 8.16 -13.60 6.13
C VAL A 150 9.67 -13.46 6.24
N VAL A 151 10.18 -12.25 5.98
CA VAL A 151 11.61 -11.94 6.03
C VAL A 151 11.95 -10.95 7.15
N ASN A 152 10.97 -10.22 7.67
CA ASN A 152 11.16 -9.32 8.80
C ASN A 152 9.86 -9.10 9.59
N ILE A 153 10.00 -8.86 10.89
CA ILE A 153 8.94 -8.37 11.77
C ILE A 153 9.54 -7.21 12.58
N ALA A 154 8.94 -6.04 12.50
CA ALA A 154 9.39 -4.84 13.19
C ALA A 154 8.25 -4.20 13.99
N GLU A 155 8.59 -3.47 15.05
CA GLU A 155 7.62 -2.68 15.82
C GLU A 155 6.99 -1.58 14.94
N GLY A 156 5.71 -1.28 15.16
CA GLY A 156 4.98 -0.20 14.49
C GLY A 156 4.28 -0.64 13.20
N ASP A 157 3.80 0.35 12.44
CA ASP A 157 3.03 0.19 11.20
C ASP A 157 3.40 1.25 10.15
N ASP A 158 4.66 1.69 10.16
CA ASP A 158 5.16 2.79 9.33
C ASP A 158 4.82 2.64 7.85
N GLU A 159 4.94 1.43 7.29
CA GLU A 159 4.61 1.17 5.90
C GLU A 159 3.16 1.53 5.56
N ALA A 160 2.21 1.11 6.39
CA ALA A 160 0.79 1.41 6.19
C ALA A 160 0.51 2.90 6.44
N ARG A 161 1.09 3.47 7.50
CA ARG A 161 0.91 4.87 7.90
C ARG A 161 1.42 5.84 6.83
N TYR A 162 2.64 5.62 6.32
CA TYR A 162 3.22 6.48 5.29
C TYR A 162 2.59 6.25 3.92
N THR A 163 2.12 5.03 3.61
CA THR A 163 1.28 4.79 2.42
C THR A 163 0.02 5.67 2.45
N ALA A 164 -0.69 5.69 3.58
CA ALA A 164 -1.88 6.54 3.74
C ALA A 164 -1.55 8.05 3.73
N ALA A 165 -0.44 8.46 4.35
CA ALA A 165 0.03 9.83 4.34
C ALA A 165 0.39 10.29 2.91
N GLY A 166 1.09 9.45 2.15
CA GLY A 166 1.43 9.69 0.75
C GLY A 166 0.20 9.84 -0.13
N ALA A 167 -0.79 8.95 0.00
CA ALA A 167 -2.05 9.05 -0.73
C ALA A 167 -2.81 10.35 -0.41
N SER A 168 -2.75 10.82 0.84
CA SER A 168 -3.34 12.09 1.27
C SER A 168 -2.56 13.31 0.76
N ARG A 169 -1.23 13.20 0.65
CA ARG A 169 -0.35 14.29 0.25
C ARG A 169 -0.27 14.48 -1.27
N LEU A 170 -0.29 13.36 -2.00
CA LEU A 170 -0.17 13.31 -3.45
C LEU A 170 -0.93 12.07 -3.96
N ALA A 171 -2.20 12.27 -4.31
CA ALA A 171 -3.08 11.20 -4.78
C ALA A 171 -2.49 10.48 -6.00
N GLY A 172 -2.46 9.15 -5.96
CA GLY A 172 -1.86 8.31 -7.00
C GLY A 172 -0.33 8.30 -7.00
N GLY A 173 0.33 8.96 -6.05
CA GLY A 173 1.77 8.89 -5.88
C GLY A 173 2.25 7.57 -5.30
N VAL A 174 3.50 7.23 -5.57
CA VAL A 174 4.18 6.05 -5.03
C VAL A 174 5.02 6.46 -3.83
N VAL A 175 4.74 5.85 -2.68
CA VAL A 175 5.52 6.06 -1.45
C VAL A 175 6.76 5.19 -1.48
N PHE A 176 7.91 5.76 -1.14
CA PHE A 176 9.16 5.03 -1.00
C PHE A 176 9.98 5.53 0.18
N ARG A 177 10.93 4.70 0.64
CA ARG A 177 11.80 4.98 1.78
C ARG A 177 13.27 4.98 1.41
N GLU A 178 14.05 5.69 2.21
CA GLU A 178 15.51 5.59 2.25
C GLU A 178 15.94 5.08 3.63
N PRO A 179 16.16 3.75 3.78
CA PRO A 179 16.42 3.13 5.08
C PRO A 179 17.61 3.72 5.83
N GLN A 180 18.63 4.21 5.13
CA GLN A 180 19.87 4.71 5.74
C GLN A 180 19.67 5.97 6.59
N ILE A 181 18.67 6.79 6.25
CA ILE A 181 18.35 8.04 6.96
C ILE A 181 16.95 8.02 7.57
N ASN A 182 16.26 6.87 7.51
CA ASN A 182 14.87 6.72 7.96
C ASN A 182 13.90 7.71 7.29
N ALA A 183 14.16 8.12 6.05
CA ALA A 183 13.33 9.07 5.32
C ALA A 183 12.23 8.36 4.51
N TRP A 184 11.08 9.01 4.41
CA TRP A 184 9.92 8.59 3.64
C TRP A 184 9.49 9.72 2.69
N TYR A 185 9.17 9.34 1.47
CA TYR A 185 8.80 10.26 0.39
C TYR A 185 7.57 9.74 -0.34
N VAL A 186 6.87 10.63 -1.04
CA VAL A 186 5.91 10.28 -2.08
C VAL A 186 6.33 10.90 -3.41
N GLN A 187 6.42 10.08 -4.45
CA GLN A 187 6.69 10.51 -5.82
C GLN A 187 5.38 10.56 -6.62
N GLY A 188 5.15 11.63 -7.37
CA GLY A 188 4.10 11.69 -8.37
C GLY A 188 4.54 12.55 -9.55
N GLY A 189 4.62 11.95 -10.73
CA GLY A 189 5.23 12.58 -11.89
C GLY A 189 6.67 12.98 -11.62
N ASP A 190 7.00 14.24 -11.86
CA ASP A 190 8.31 14.87 -11.67
C ASP A 190 8.54 15.42 -10.26
N ARG A 191 7.61 15.18 -9.32
CA ARG A 191 7.68 15.68 -7.94
C ARG A 191 7.98 14.57 -6.95
N VAL A 192 8.81 14.92 -5.96
CA VAL A 192 9.05 14.13 -4.75
C VAL A 192 8.76 15.02 -3.55
N LEU A 193 7.92 14.56 -2.64
CA LEU A 193 7.54 15.30 -1.43
C LEU A 193 7.93 14.49 -0.19
N PRO A 194 8.49 15.12 0.86
CA PRO A 194 8.80 14.45 2.12
C PRO A 194 7.52 14.09 2.88
N LEU A 195 7.56 12.97 3.61
CA LEU A 195 6.47 12.49 4.48
C LEU A 195 6.84 12.53 5.98
N ASN A 196 8.10 12.70 6.31
CA ASN A 196 8.61 12.86 7.68
C ASN A 196 9.75 13.89 7.75
N ALA A 197 10.25 14.16 8.96
CA ALA A 197 11.21 15.23 9.22
C ALA A 197 12.63 14.91 8.73
N GLU A 198 12.95 13.62 8.61
CA GLU A 198 14.24 13.12 8.13
C GLU A 198 14.42 13.27 6.61
N ALA A 199 13.34 13.59 5.89
CA ALA A 199 13.24 13.59 4.44
C ALA A 199 13.55 14.95 3.78
#